data_AF-A0A946F0A7-F1
#
_entry.id   AF-A0A946F0A7-F1
#
_cell.length_a   1.000
_cell.length_b   1.000
_cell.length_c   1.000
_cell.angle_alpha   90.00
_cell.angle_beta   90.00
_cell.angle_gamma   90.00
#
_symmetry.space_group_name_H-M   'P 1'
#
loop_
_entity.id
_entity.type
_entity.pdbx_description
1 polymer ?
#
loop_
_entity_poly.entity_id
_entity_poly.type
_entity_poly.pdbx_seq_one_letter_code
_entity_poly.pdbx_strand_id
1 'polypeptide(L)'
;MKNQPYFKRNFMPGMLGWFKMTPETSIEDVEWLLTRSAAHNAGFAFIAGDEAIQKNGNKNKILQLIGDWEKIRLKGLFTKNQIEIMKDIDTEYTLVTSNENEFDLHRVNSSKFTHNKKVRQPGEPLYSIFNFNHSGEEQTINFIINAIDCDISNITMEMDNYKKIKLPVSLKAGEIIKYTGGPKAYVYNINWNLISEFEITPSDLKVSSGDHSITFDCKFNNSGKEAKAKLEVRTFAPAEKIAISK
;
A
#
# COMPACT_ATOMS: atom_id res chain seq x y z
N MET A 1 -6.75 13.05 14.88
CA MET A 1 -8.19 13.08 14.51
C MET A 1 -9.13 13.48 15.66
N LYS A 2 -8.82 13.24 16.95
CA LYS A 2 -9.71 13.56 18.09
C LYS A 2 -10.15 15.03 18.20
N ASN A 3 -9.43 15.97 17.59
CA ASN A 3 -9.74 17.41 17.64
C ASN A 3 -10.72 17.89 16.56
N GLN A 4 -11.10 17.05 15.59
CA GLN A 4 -12.04 17.48 14.52
C GLN A 4 -13.42 17.90 15.06
N PRO A 5 -14.02 17.22 16.07
CA PRO A 5 -15.25 17.70 16.70
C PRO A 5 -15.09 19.07 17.37
N TYR A 6 -13.92 19.36 17.93
CA TYR A 6 -13.62 20.68 18.51
C TYR A 6 -13.58 21.76 17.42
N PHE A 7 -12.86 21.55 16.31
CA PHE A 7 -12.82 22.52 15.23
C PHE A 7 -14.21 22.80 14.66
N LYS A 8 -14.98 21.74 14.39
CA LYS A 8 -16.34 21.84 13.87
C LYS A 8 -17.28 22.62 14.80
N ARG A 9 -17.28 22.32 16.11
CA ARG A 9 -18.13 23.00 17.09
C ARG A 9 -17.81 24.50 17.22
N ASN A 10 -16.55 24.86 17.00
CA ASN A 10 -16.07 26.25 17.11
C ASN A 10 -15.97 26.95 15.74
N PHE A 11 -16.53 26.39 14.67
CA PHE A 11 -16.47 26.95 13.30
C PHE A 11 -15.05 27.25 12.81
N MET A 12 -14.05 26.50 13.29
CA MET A 12 -12.67 26.58 12.84
C MET A 12 -12.43 25.62 11.66
N PRO A 13 -11.53 25.95 10.72
CA PRO A 13 -11.09 25.00 9.70
C PRO A 13 -10.51 23.72 10.32
N GLY A 14 -10.80 22.57 9.71
CA GLY A 14 -10.21 21.30 10.12
C GLY A 14 -8.71 21.28 9.89
N MET A 15 -7.95 20.70 10.83
CA MET A 15 -6.49 20.57 10.74
C MET A 15 -6.03 19.21 11.27
N LEU A 16 -5.22 18.46 10.52
CA LEU A 16 -4.66 17.17 10.96
C LEU A 16 -3.32 17.32 11.69
N GLY A 17 -2.67 18.47 11.58
CA GLY A 17 -1.36 18.74 12.18
C GLY A 17 -0.24 18.67 11.14
N TRP A 18 0.92 18.21 11.56
CA TRP A 18 2.14 18.17 10.73
C TRP A 18 2.38 16.74 10.24
N PHE A 19 2.63 16.62 8.95
CA PHE A 19 3.09 15.37 8.34
C PHE A 19 4.48 15.61 7.75
N LYS A 20 5.47 14.89 8.26
CA LYS A 20 6.85 14.98 7.79
C LYS A 20 7.13 13.89 6.77
N MET A 21 7.49 14.29 5.55
CA MET A 21 8.01 13.39 4.54
C MET A 21 9.45 12.99 4.89
N THR A 22 9.76 11.70 4.75
CA THR A 22 11.09 11.13 4.86
C THR A 22 11.49 10.49 3.52
N PRO A 23 12.78 10.15 3.31
CA PRO A 23 13.21 9.37 2.15
C PRO A 23 12.43 8.06 1.96
N GLU A 24 11.94 7.47 3.04
CA GLU A 24 11.27 6.16 3.09
C GLU A 24 9.74 6.24 2.95
N THR A 25 9.15 7.45 3.01
CA THR A 25 7.69 7.64 2.91
C THR A 25 7.13 6.99 1.64
N SER A 26 6.17 6.09 1.82
CA SER A 26 5.53 5.36 0.72
C SER A 26 4.37 6.14 0.09
N ILE A 27 3.88 5.66 -1.05
CA ILE A 27 2.62 6.14 -1.62
C ILE A 27 1.46 5.84 -0.67
N GLU A 28 1.48 4.65 -0.08
CA GLU A 28 0.47 4.17 0.84
C GLU A 28 0.31 5.07 2.08
N ASP A 29 1.42 5.52 2.68
CA ASP A 29 1.39 6.45 3.81
C ASP A 29 0.72 7.79 3.44
N VAL A 30 1.01 8.28 2.23
CA VAL A 30 0.48 9.56 1.72
C VAL A 30 -1.00 9.43 1.38
N GLU A 31 -1.42 8.38 0.69
CA GLU A 31 -2.83 8.18 0.38
C GLU A 31 -3.67 7.94 1.64
N TRP A 32 -3.12 7.24 2.64
CA TRP A 32 -3.77 7.13 3.95
C TRP A 32 -3.98 8.51 4.58
N LEU A 33 -2.96 9.37 4.60
CA LEU A 33 -3.07 10.75 5.10
C LEU A 33 -4.13 11.56 4.33
N LEU A 34 -4.10 11.52 3.00
CA LEU A 34 -5.00 12.27 2.14
C LEU A 34 -6.46 11.81 2.30
N THR A 35 -6.68 10.51 2.50
CA THR A 35 -7.97 9.94 2.87
C THR A 35 -8.49 10.57 4.16
N ARG A 36 -7.65 10.68 5.21
CA ARG A 36 -8.04 11.35 6.48
C ARG A 36 -8.34 12.83 6.28
N SER A 37 -7.57 13.49 5.40
CA SER A 37 -7.74 14.90 5.07
C SER A 37 -9.10 15.14 4.42
N ALA A 38 -9.46 14.31 3.44
CA ALA A 38 -10.75 14.33 2.77
C ALA A 38 -11.91 14.04 3.74
N ALA A 39 -11.79 12.99 4.56
CA ALA A 39 -12.83 12.56 5.52
C ALA A 39 -13.26 13.65 6.51
N HIS A 40 -12.33 14.52 6.87
CA HIS A 40 -12.57 15.57 7.85
C HIS A 40 -12.66 16.96 7.23
N ASN A 41 -12.57 17.07 5.90
CA ASN A 41 -12.36 18.32 5.19
C ASN A 41 -11.31 19.20 5.88
N ALA A 42 -10.17 18.58 6.22
CA ALA A 42 -9.11 19.18 7.00
C ALA A 42 -7.89 19.43 6.12
N GLY A 43 -7.12 20.47 6.44
CA GLY A 43 -5.77 20.66 5.91
C GLY A 43 -4.70 19.99 6.78
N PHE A 44 -3.46 20.02 6.32
CA PHE A 44 -2.28 19.58 7.07
C PHE A 44 -1.06 20.39 6.63
N ALA A 45 -0.07 20.51 7.51
CA ALA A 45 1.24 21.04 7.12
C ALA A 45 2.09 19.89 6.60
N PHE A 46 2.39 19.89 5.30
CA PHE A 46 3.30 18.92 4.68
C PHE A 46 4.74 19.43 4.75
N ILE A 47 5.56 18.77 5.55
CA ILE A 47 6.96 19.15 5.78
C ILE A 47 7.85 18.24 4.94
N ALA A 48 8.36 18.76 3.83
CA ALA A 48 9.28 18.06 2.95
C ALA A 48 10.58 18.87 2.81
N GLY A 49 11.63 18.43 3.49
CA GLY A 49 12.97 19.03 3.36
C GLY A 49 13.72 18.49 2.14
N ASP A 50 14.78 19.18 1.74
CA ASP A 50 15.58 18.86 0.55
C ASP A 50 16.03 17.40 0.50
N GLU A 51 16.48 16.84 1.63
CA GLU A 51 16.91 15.44 1.69
C GLU A 51 15.78 14.47 1.32
N ALA A 52 14.59 14.66 1.91
CA ALA A 52 13.44 13.78 1.67
C ALA A 52 12.98 13.90 0.21
N ILE A 53 12.94 15.12 -0.32
CA ILE A 53 12.60 15.36 -1.73
C ILE A 53 13.64 14.74 -2.64
N GLN A 54 14.94 14.91 -2.42
CA GLN A 54 15.96 14.39 -3.34
C GLN A 54 16.04 12.86 -3.32
N LYS A 55 15.97 12.25 -2.13
CA LYS A 55 16.23 10.80 -1.96
C LYS A 55 15.03 9.91 -2.22
N ASN A 56 13.79 10.39 -2.02
CA ASN A 56 12.60 9.56 -2.17
C ASN A 56 12.28 9.34 -3.66
N GLY A 57 12.24 8.08 -4.09
CA GLY A 57 11.94 7.70 -5.47
C GLY A 57 10.48 7.99 -5.89
N ASN A 58 9.56 8.07 -4.94
CA ASN A 58 8.15 8.39 -5.15
C ASN A 58 7.84 9.91 -5.13
N LYS A 59 8.81 10.79 -4.88
CA LYS A 59 8.60 12.24 -4.68
C LYS A 59 7.61 12.90 -5.65
N ASN A 60 7.75 12.65 -6.96
CA ASN A 60 6.92 13.29 -7.98
C ASN A 60 5.47 12.78 -7.87
N LYS A 61 5.28 11.48 -7.66
CA LYS A 61 3.96 10.87 -7.51
C LYS A 61 3.30 11.29 -6.20
N ILE A 62 4.06 11.43 -5.11
CA ILE A 62 3.57 11.97 -3.83
C ILE A 62 3.04 13.40 -4.03
N LEU A 63 3.83 14.29 -4.62
CA LEU A 63 3.42 15.68 -4.86
C LEU A 63 2.20 15.76 -5.80
N GLN A 64 2.15 14.91 -6.82
CA GLN A 64 0.98 14.80 -7.69
C GLN A 64 -0.26 14.36 -6.92
N LEU A 65 -0.18 13.30 -6.11
CA LEU A 65 -1.32 12.79 -5.33
C LEU A 65 -1.83 13.84 -4.35
N ILE A 66 -0.94 14.55 -3.66
CA ILE A 66 -1.33 15.65 -2.77
C ILE A 66 -2.15 16.68 -3.56
N GLY A 67 -1.66 17.11 -4.73
CA GLY A 67 -2.38 18.05 -5.58
C GLY A 67 -3.75 17.53 -6.03
N ASP A 68 -3.82 16.28 -6.48
CA ASP A 68 -5.05 15.70 -7.03
C ASP A 68 -6.12 15.47 -5.95
N TRP A 69 -5.74 14.91 -4.80
CA TRP A 69 -6.65 14.77 -3.65
C TRP A 69 -7.15 16.13 -3.13
N GLU A 70 -6.26 17.12 -3.02
CA GLU A 70 -6.63 18.45 -2.54
C GLU A 70 -7.56 19.18 -3.51
N LYS A 71 -7.38 19.04 -4.83
CA LYS A 71 -8.32 19.57 -5.83
C LYS A 71 -9.74 19.03 -5.60
N ILE A 72 -9.87 17.71 -5.43
CA ILE A 72 -11.16 17.04 -5.20
C ILE A 72 -11.77 17.49 -3.87
N ARG A 73 -10.97 17.52 -2.80
CA ARG A 73 -11.41 17.92 -1.46
C ARG A 73 -11.90 19.37 -1.43
N LEU A 74 -11.13 20.30 -1.98
CA LEU A 74 -11.45 21.73 -1.98
C LEU A 74 -12.70 22.06 -2.81
N LYS A 75 -12.97 21.28 -3.87
CA LYS A 75 -14.21 21.37 -4.64
C LYS A 75 -15.40 20.65 -3.98
N GLY A 76 -15.19 19.94 -2.87
CA GLY A 76 -16.24 19.22 -2.15
C GLY A 76 -16.84 18.06 -2.93
N LEU A 77 -16.05 17.40 -3.78
CA LEU A 77 -16.56 16.39 -4.73
C LEU A 77 -16.68 14.98 -4.14
N PHE A 78 -16.16 14.73 -2.94
CA PHE A 78 -16.40 13.47 -2.24
C PHE A 78 -17.86 13.39 -1.75
N THR A 79 -18.51 12.26 -1.99
CA THR A 79 -19.89 12.05 -1.54
C THR A 79 -19.96 11.91 -0.01
N LYS A 80 -21.13 12.14 0.57
CA LYS A 80 -21.34 11.95 2.02
C LYS A 80 -21.02 10.51 2.47
N ASN A 81 -21.36 9.52 1.64
CA ASN A 81 -21.09 8.11 1.94
C ASN A 81 -19.59 7.80 1.93
N GLN A 82 -18.87 8.27 0.90
CA GLN A 82 -17.40 8.16 0.83
C GLN A 82 -16.76 8.78 2.08
N ILE A 83 -17.13 10.02 2.41
CA ILE A 83 -16.60 10.72 3.58
C ILE A 83 -16.85 9.94 4.89
N GLU A 84 -18.03 9.34 5.06
CA GLU A 84 -18.34 8.58 6.28
C GLU A 84 -17.47 7.33 6.40
N ILE A 85 -17.32 6.57 5.31
CA ILE A 85 -16.45 5.39 5.25
C ILE A 85 -14.99 5.80 5.49
N MET A 86 -14.53 6.88 4.86
CA MET A 86 -13.19 7.43 5.03
C MET A 86 -12.90 7.96 6.43
N LYS A 87 -13.85 8.03 7.37
CA LYS A 87 -13.54 8.39 8.78
C LYS A 87 -12.95 7.23 9.56
N ASP A 88 -13.25 6.00 9.17
CA ASP A 88 -12.67 4.81 9.78
C ASP A 88 -11.18 4.73 9.48
N ILE A 89 -10.35 4.69 10.52
CA ILE A 89 -8.88 4.77 10.45
C ILE A 89 -8.26 3.61 9.66
N ASP A 90 -8.95 2.47 9.65
CA ASP A 90 -8.50 1.25 8.99
C ASP A 90 -8.89 1.21 7.52
N THR A 91 -9.68 2.18 7.04
CA THR A 91 -10.01 2.27 5.63
C THR A 91 -8.90 2.97 4.84
N GLU A 92 -8.41 2.31 3.80
CA GLU A 92 -7.47 2.86 2.83
C GLU A 92 -8.19 3.16 1.51
N TYR A 93 -7.80 4.23 0.84
CA TYR A 93 -8.23 4.56 -0.52
C TYR A 93 -7.01 4.87 -1.38
N THR A 94 -7.12 4.60 -2.67
CA THR A 94 -6.17 5.04 -3.69
C THR A 94 -6.88 5.85 -4.75
N LEU A 95 -6.17 6.83 -5.32
CA LEU A 95 -6.68 7.70 -6.38
C LEU A 95 -5.86 7.53 -7.65
N VAL A 96 -6.54 7.11 -8.72
CA VAL A 96 -5.94 6.94 -10.03
C VAL A 96 -6.47 8.02 -10.96
N THR A 97 -5.57 8.85 -11.49
CA THR A 97 -5.91 9.87 -12.47
C THR A 97 -6.19 9.19 -13.82
N SER A 98 -7.44 9.18 -14.28
CA SER A 98 -7.81 8.64 -15.60
C SER A 98 -7.51 9.66 -16.71
N ASN A 99 -7.72 10.95 -16.44
CA ASN A 99 -7.27 12.10 -17.24
C ASN A 99 -7.21 13.38 -16.38
N GLU A 100 -6.91 14.55 -16.96
CA GLU A 100 -6.66 15.80 -16.23
C GLU A 100 -7.77 16.17 -15.21
N ASN A 101 -9.03 15.80 -15.46
CA ASN A 101 -10.17 16.14 -14.61
C ASN A 101 -11.03 14.94 -14.20
N GLU A 102 -10.61 13.72 -14.50
CA GLU A 102 -11.32 12.51 -14.13
C GLU A 102 -10.43 11.59 -13.31
N PHE A 103 -10.98 11.15 -12.18
CA PHE A 103 -10.29 10.33 -11.21
C PHE A 103 -11.11 9.11 -10.88
N ASP A 104 -10.41 7.99 -10.73
CA ASP A 104 -10.94 6.75 -10.19
C ASP A 104 -10.51 6.63 -8.73
N LEU A 105 -11.49 6.76 -7.83
CA LEU A 105 -11.29 6.52 -6.42
C LEU A 105 -11.59 5.04 -6.13
N HIS A 106 -10.61 4.33 -5.58
CA HIS A 106 -10.78 2.93 -5.20
C HIS A 106 -10.58 2.76 -3.72
N ARG A 107 -11.53 2.10 -3.05
CA ARG A 107 -11.28 1.56 -1.71
C ARG A 107 -10.29 0.41 -1.80
N VAL A 108 -9.32 0.39 -0.89
CA VAL A 108 -8.30 -0.65 -0.81
C VAL A 108 -8.67 -1.62 0.31
N ASN A 109 -8.70 -2.91 -0.01
CA ASN A 109 -8.73 -3.99 0.97
C ASN A 109 -7.30 -4.51 1.15
N SER A 110 -6.66 -4.15 2.25
CA SER A 110 -5.27 -4.52 2.55
C SER A 110 -5.22 -5.57 3.66
N SER A 111 -4.46 -6.65 3.42
CA SER A 111 -4.14 -7.66 4.44
C SER A 111 -2.62 -7.70 4.65
N LYS A 112 -2.19 -7.43 5.88
CA LYS A 112 -0.77 -7.29 6.26
C LYS A 112 -0.33 -8.50 7.09
N PHE A 113 0.69 -9.19 6.60
CA PHE A 113 1.19 -10.44 7.15
C PHE A 113 2.66 -10.36 7.53
N THR A 114 3.09 -11.21 8.46
CA THR A 114 4.48 -11.30 8.92
C THR A 114 4.94 -12.76 8.90
N HIS A 115 5.98 -13.02 8.12
CA HIS A 115 6.72 -14.28 8.09
C HIS A 115 7.99 -14.10 8.92
N ASN A 116 8.03 -14.74 10.10
CA ASN A 116 9.16 -14.64 11.02
C ASN A 116 10.22 -15.69 10.71
N LYS A 117 11.50 -15.35 10.91
CA LYS A 117 12.57 -16.35 10.96
C LYS A 117 12.32 -17.29 12.13
N LYS A 118 12.03 -18.56 11.86
CA LYS A 118 11.83 -19.58 12.89
C LYS A 118 12.95 -20.62 12.86
N VAL A 119 13.41 -21.03 14.04
CA VAL A 119 14.17 -22.27 14.21
C VAL A 119 13.17 -23.31 14.71
N ARG A 120 12.74 -24.22 13.83
CA ARG A 120 11.71 -25.22 14.14
C ARG A 120 12.33 -26.62 14.32
N GLN A 121 11.60 -27.47 15.02
CA GLN A 121 11.95 -28.88 15.19
C GLN A 121 11.81 -29.65 13.85
N PRO A 122 12.49 -30.79 13.68
CA PRO A 122 12.36 -31.61 12.48
C PRO A 122 10.89 -31.96 12.17
N GLY A 123 10.44 -31.66 10.95
CA GLY A 123 9.09 -31.99 10.46
C GLY A 123 8.07 -30.84 10.44
N GLU A 124 8.35 -29.70 11.08
CA GLU A 124 7.46 -28.53 11.02
C GLU A 124 7.75 -27.68 9.76
N PRO A 125 6.73 -27.25 9.00
CA PRO A 125 6.93 -26.46 7.80
C PRO A 125 7.58 -25.11 8.12
N LEU A 126 8.53 -24.67 7.30
CA LEU A 126 9.18 -23.36 7.46
C LEU A 126 8.34 -22.22 6.89
N TYR A 127 7.50 -22.52 5.89
CA TYR A 127 6.58 -21.57 5.26
C TYR A 127 5.47 -21.09 6.22
N SER A 128 4.82 -20.00 5.86
CA SER A 128 3.61 -19.49 6.52
C SER A 128 2.41 -19.57 5.58
N ILE A 129 1.23 -19.87 6.13
CA ILE A 129 -0.04 -19.78 5.41
C ILE A 129 -0.76 -18.55 5.95
N PHE A 130 -1.11 -17.64 5.05
CA PHE A 130 -1.84 -16.42 5.34
C PHE A 130 -3.20 -16.47 4.67
N ASN A 131 -4.25 -16.09 5.38
CA ASN A 131 -5.60 -16.06 4.85
C ASN A 131 -6.08 -14.62 4.70
N PHE A 132 -6.78 -14.34 3.61
CA PHE A 132 -7.46 -13.07 3.39
C PHE A 132 -8.79 -13.31 2.66
N ASN A 133 -9.69 -12.34 2.75
CA ASN A 133 -10.96 -12.37 2.05
C ASN A 133 -10.97 -11.32 0.94
N HIS A 134 -11.54 -11.68 -0.21
CA HIS A 134 -11.87 -10.74 -1.28
C HIS A 134 -13.39 -10.78 -1.53
N SER A 135 -14.04 -9.63 -1.53
CA SER A 135 -15.50 -9.53 -1.67
C SER A 135 -15.97 -8.88 -2.98
N GLY A 136 -15.03 -8.58 -3.89
CA GLY A 136 -15.30 -7.92 -5.17
C GLY A 136 -15.27 -8.86 -6.38
N GLU A 137 -15.33 -8.27 -7.57
CA GLU A 137 -15.15 -8.98 -8.83
C GLU A 137 -13.76 -9.60 -8.94
N GLU A 138 -13.64 -10.64 -9.79
CA GLU A 138 -12.35 -11.29 -10.05
C GLU A 138 -11.30 -10.25 -10.45
N GLN A 139 -10.16 -10.28 -9.78
CA GLN A 139 -9.04 -9.40 -10.08
C GLN A 139 -7.70 -10.06 -9.79
N THR A 140 -6.63 -9.49 -10.31
CA THR A 140 -5.27 -9.85 -9.93
C THR A 140 -4.90 -9.09 -8.66
N ILE A 141 -4.39 -9.77 -7.64
CA ILE A 141 -3.95 -9.09 -6.41
C ILE A 141 -2.74 -8.19 -6.68
N ASN A 142 -2.64 -7.10 -5.94
CA ASN A 142 -1.39 -6.37 -5.76
C ASN A 142 -0.68 -6.87 -4.50
N PHE A 143 0.64 -6.77 -4.45
CA PHE A 143 1.36 -7.08 -3.23
C PHE A 143 2.61 -6.23 -3.02
N ILE A 144 3.00 -6.10 -1.76
CA ILE A 144 4.26 -5.48 -1.32
C ILE A 144 4.97 -6.48 -0.40
N ILE A 145 6.24 -6.77 -0.67
CA ILE A 145 7.09 -7.61 0.19
C ILE A 145 8.27 -6.78 0.64
N ASN A 146 8.59 -6.80 1.94
CA ASN A 146 9.76 -6.10 2.47
C ASN A 146 10.53 -6.95 3.49
N ALA A 147 11.86 -6.89 3.42
CA ALA A 147 12.75 -7.56 4.35
C ALA A 147 13.12 -6.63 5.50
N ILE A 148 12.89 -7.06 6.74
CA ILE A 148 13.18 -6.28 7.95
C ILE A 148 14.30 -6.96 8.73
N ASP A 149 15.37 -6.22 9.01
CA ASP A 149 16.54 -6.68 9.80
C ASP A 149 17.12 -8.02 9.30
N CYS A 150 17.05 -8.27 7.99
CA CYS A 150 17.59 -9.46 7.34
C CYS A 150 17.64 -9.29 5.82
N ASP A 151 18.41 -10.15 5.17
CA ASP A 151 18.29 -10.39 3.74
C ASP A 151 17.40 -11.62 3.52
N ILE A 152 16.59 -11.64 2.46
CA ILE A 152 15.78 -12.79 2.08
C ILE A 152 16.05 -13.22 0.63
N SER A 153 16.10 -14.52 0.41
CA SER A 153 16.27 -15.13 -0.93
C SER A 153 15.34 -16.33 -1.09
N ASN A 154 15.32 -16.94 -2.28
CA ASN A 154 14.42 -18.06 -2.58
C ASN A 154 12.95 -17.77 -2.21
N ILE A 155 12.49 -16.55 -2.52
CA ILE A 155 11.15 -16.09 -2.15
C ILE A 155 10.13 -16.84 -3.01
N THR A 156 9.16 -17.47 -2.36
CA THR A 156 8.10 -18.22 -3.03
C THR A 156 6.74 -17.87 -2.46
N MET A 157 5.76 -17.83 -3.36
CA MET A 157 4.36 -17.64 -3.03
C MET A 157 3.53 -18.71 -3.73
N GLU A 158 2.41 -19.09 -3.15
CA GLU A 158 1.47 -20.01 -3.74
C GLU A 158 0.06 -19.61 -3.32
N MET A 159 -0.76 -19.27 -4.31
CA MET A 159 -2.17 -18.95 -4.13
C MET A 159 -2.97 -20.24 -4.07
N ASP A 160 -3.83 -20.38 -3.05
CA ASP A 160 -4.85 -21.44 -2.93
C ASP A 160 -4.35 -22.86 -3.18
N ASN A 161 -3.11 -23.14 -2.77
CA ASN A 161 -2.41 -24.42 -2.98
C ASN A 161 -2.37 -24.88 -4.45
N TYR A 162 -2.38 -23.94 -5.40
CA TYR A 162 -2.48 -24.23 -6.83
C TYR A 162 -1.11 -24.37 -7.50
N LYS A 163 -0.35 -23.27 -7.54
CA LYS A 163 0.93 -23.20 -8.26
C LYS A 163 1.95 -22.42 -7.46
N LYS A 164 3.12 -23.02 -7.26
CA LYS A 164 4.26 -22.37 -6.63
C LYS A 164 4.91 -21.36 -7.57
N ILE A 165 4.83 -20.08 -7.19
CA ILE A 165 5.41 -18.93 -7.87
C ILE A 165 6.76 -18.63 -7.21
N LYS A 166 7.84 -18.64 -8.01
CA LYS A 166 9.17 -18.20 -7.56
C LYS A 166 9.37 -16.76 -7.97
N LEU A 167 9.74 -15.91 -7.02
CA LEU A 167 10.17 -14.54 -7.32
C LEU A 167 11.69 -14.58 -7.55
N PRO A 168 12.19 -14.30 -8.77
CA PRO A 168 13.59 -14.52 -9.16
C PRO A 168 14.53 -13.43 -8.65
N VAL A 169 14.34 -12.98 -7.41
CA VAL A 169 15.10 -11.91 -6.78
C VAL A 169 15.43 -12.26 -5.33
N SER A 170 16.41 -11.56 -4.77
CA SER A 170 16.66 -11.52 -3.33
C SER A 170 16.51 -10.08 -2.88
N LEU A 171 16.11 -9.87 -1.62
CA LEU A 171 16.03 -8.55 -1.01
C LEU A 171 17.07 -8.44 0.08
N LYS A 172 17.78 -7.32 0.10
CA LYS A 172 18.54 -6.88 1.26
C LYS A 172 17.63 -6.28 2.32
N ALA A 173 18.12 -6.14 3.54
CA ALA A 173 17.41 -5.43 4.59
C ALA A 173 16.92 -4.04 4.11
N GLY A 174 15.61 -3.80 4.22
CA GLY A 174 14.96 -2.57 3.79
C GLY A 174 14.56 -2.50 2.31
N GLU A 175 14.98 -3.44 1.46
CA GLU A 175 14.51 -3.51 0.07
C GLU A 175 13.08 -4.05 -0.02
N ILE A 176 12.40 -3.65 -1.10
CA ILE A 176 10.96 -3.80 -1.27
C ILE A 176 10.65 -4.37 -2.65
N ILE A 177 9.84 -5.42 -2.74
CA ILE A 177 9.16 -5.81 -3.98
C ILE A 177 7.78 -5.15 -3.98
N LYS A 178 7.39 -4.51 -5.08
CA LYS A 178 6.03 -4.03 -5.29
C LYS A 178 5.51 -4.54 -6.63
N TYR A 179 4.31 -5.11 -6.58
CA TYR A 179 3.57 -5.62 -7.72
C TYR A 179 2.21 -4.96 -7.81
N THR A 180 1.87 -4.46 -9.00
CA THR A 180 0.66 -3.66 -9.25
C THR A 180 -0.27 -4.29 -10.29
N GLY A 181 -0.26 -5.62 -10.40
CA GLY A 181 -1.22 -6.39 -11.22
C GLY A 181 -0.88 -6.56 -12.70
N GLY A 182 0.19 -5.92 -13.19
CA GLY A 182 0.66 -6.02 -14.59
C GLY A 182 1.59 -7.22 -14.84
N PRO A 183 2.25 -7.32 -16.00
CA PRO A 183 3.18 -8.43 -16.28
C PRO A 183 4.52 -8.35 -15.53
N LYS A 184 4.77 -7.27 -14.76
CA LYS A 184 6.04 -7.02 -14.08
C LYS A 184 5.84 -6.67 -12.62
N ALA A 185 6.79 -7.11 -11.80
CA ALA A 185 7.02 -6.61 -10.45
C ALA A 185 8.36 -5.87 -10.40
N TYR A 186 8.48 -4.97 -9.43
CA TYR A 186 9.61 -4.05 -9.30
C TYR A 186 10.25 -4.17 -7.93
N VAL A 187 11.57 -4.10 -7.88
CA VAL A 187 12.38 -4.08 -6.66
C VAL A 187 12.86 -2.67 -6.42
N TYR A 188 12.70 -2.18 -5.20
CA TYR A 188 13.12 -0.86 -4.77
C TYR A 188 14.05 -0.93 -3.57
N ASN A 189 14.90 0.09 -3.43
CA ASN A 189 15.57 0.32 -2.15
C ASN A 189 14.59 0.89 -1.11
N ILE A 190 15.07 1.03 0.13
CA ILE A 190 14.28 1.56 1.26
C ILE A 190 13.71 2.97 0.99
N ASN A 191 14.34 3.73 0.10
CA ASN A 191 13.90 5.07 -0.30
C ASN A 191 13.03 5.07 -1.57
N TRP A 192 12.47 3.92 -1.96
CA TRP A 192 11.62 3.75 -3.15
C TRP A 192 12.29 4.06 -4.49
N ASN A 193 13.61 4.03 -4.58
CA ASN A 193 14.30 4.12 -5.87
C ASN A 193 14.37 2.73 -6.51
N LEU A 194 14.04 2.65 -7.80
CA LEU A 194 14.01 1.39 -8.54
C LEU A 194 15.42 0.77 -8.62
N ILE A 195 15.53 -0.51 -8.30
CA ILE A 195 16.74 -1.32 -8.39
C ILE A 195 16.67 -2.22 -9.62
N SER A 196 15.57 -2.96 -9.77
CA SER A 196 15.38 -3.95 -10.84
C SER A 196 13.90 -4.25 -11.04
N GLU A 197 13.59 -4.99 -12.10
CA GLU A 197 12.26 -5.51 -12.40
C GLU A 197 12.34 -6.97 -12.81
N PHE A 198 11.23 -7.69 -12.70
CA PHE A 198 11.12 -9.07 -13.17
C PHE A 198 9.69 -9.39 -13.61
N GLU A 199 9.57 -10.35 -14.53
CA GLU A 199 8.28 -10.79 -15.06
C GLU A 199 7.47 -11.56 -14.03
N ILE A 200 6.16 -11.33 -14.01
CA ILE A 200 5.15 -12.07 -13.27
C ILE A 200 4.03 -12.45 -14.21
N THR A 201 3.48 -13.65 -14.02
CA THR A 201 2.29 -14.12 -14.73
C THR A 201 1.04 -13.68 -13.95
N PRO A 202 0.26 -12.69 -14.42
CA PRO A 202 -0.85 -12.14 -13.63
C PRO A 202 -1.95 -13.16 -13.34
N SER A 203 -2.18 -14.11 -14.25
CA SER A 203 -3.19 -15.16 -14.07
C SER A 203 -2.90 -16.09 -12.89
N ASP A 204 -1.63 -16.22 -12.46
CA ASP A 204 -1.26 -17.03 -11.29
C ASP A 204 -1.62 -16.33 -9.96
N LEU A 205 -2.02 -15.05 -10.02
CA LEU A 205 -2.33 -14.19 -8.87
C LEU A 205 -3.78 -13.65 -8.90
N LYS A 206 -4.65 -14.31 -9.67
CA LYS A 206 -6.07 -13.98 -9.73
C LYS A 206 -6.81 -14.51 -8.51
N VAL A 207 -7.76 -13.72 -8.03
CA VAL A 207 -8.67 -14.07 -6.93
C VAL A 207 -10.10 -13.74 -7.32
N SER A 208 -11.01 -14.66 -7.03
CA SER A 208 -12.46 -14.46 -7.13
C SER A 208 -13.02 -13.91 -5.81
N SER A 209 -14.33 -13.66 -5.74
CA SER A 209 -14.93 -13.40 -4.43
C SER A 209 -14.83 -14.66 -3.55
N GLY A 210 -14.39 -14.51 -2.30
CA GLY A 210 -14.27 -15.59 -1.33
C GLY A 210 -13.06 -15.46 -0.42
N ASP A 211 -12.84 -16.50 0.37
CA ASP A 211 -11.64 -16.67 1.18
C ASP A 211 -10.52 -17.26 0.34
N HIS A 212 -9.32 -16.70 0.50
CA HIS A 212 -8.11 -17.08 -0.21
C HIS A 212 -6.97 -17.31 0.77
N SER A 213 -6.04 -18.16 0.37
CA SER A 213 -4.83 -18.47 1.12
C SER A 213 -3.57 -18.22 0.30
N ILE A 214 -2.53 -17.72 0.97
CA ILE A 214 -1.19 -17.55 0.42
C ILE A 214 -0.23 -18.34 1.27
N THR A 215 0.38 -19.34 0.68
CA THR A 215 1.57 -19.97 1.25
C THR A 215 2.79 -19.13 0.84
N PHE A 216 3.49 -18.59 1.84
CA PHE A 216 4.67 -17.74 1.66
C PHE A 216 5.89 -18.36 2.34
N ASP A 217 7.01 -18.40 1.63
CA ASP A 217 8.27 -18.89 2.17
C ASP A 217 9.47 -18.13 1.61
N CYS A 218 10.52 -18.01 2.40
CA CYS A 218 11.80 -17.48 1.96
C CYS A 218 12.96 -18.00 2.83
N LYS A 219 14.17 -17.93 2.29
CA LYS A 219 15.39 -18.18 3.04
C LYS A 219 15.89 -16.88 3.66
N PHE A 220 15.95 -16.84 4.98
CA PHE A 220 16.59 -15.75 5.72
C PHE A 220 18.12 -15.87 5.72
N ASN A 221 18.80 -14.78 5.38
CA ASN A 221 20.24 -14.61 5.44
C ASN A 221 20.57 -13.33 6.24
N ASN A 222 21.83 -13.14 6.66
CA ASN A 222 22.33 -11.93 7.33
C ASN A 222 21.37 -11.35 8.39
N SER A 223 20.80 -12.22 9.23
CA SER A 223 19.64 -11.87 10.06
C SER A 223 20.05 -11.28 11.40
N GLY A 224 19.45 -10.14 11.74
CA GLY A 224 19.49 -9.56 13.09
C GLY A 224 18.43 -10.17 14.02
N LYS A 225 18.12 -9.45 15.11
CA LYS A 225 17.21 -9.92 16.16
C LYS A 225 15.74 -9.85 15.75
N GLU A 226 15.40 -8.91 14.87
CA GLU A 226 14.03 -8.62 14.44
C GLU A 226 13.71 -9.15 13.04
N ALA A 227 14.51 -10.12 12.58
CA ALA A 227 14.47 -10.68 11.23
C ALA A 227 13.09 -11.24 10.84
N LYS A 228 12.45 -10.58 9.88
CA LYS A 228 11.14 -10.97 9.33
C LYS A 228 10.96 -10.47 7.91
N ALA A 229 10.18 -11.21 7.13
CA ALA A 229 9.63 -10.75 5.87
C ALA A 229 8.17 -10.33 6.13
N LYS A 230 7.80 -9.13 5.68
CA LYS A 230 6.40 -8.70 5.68
C LYS A 230 5.84 -8.82 4.27
N LEU A 231 4.58 -9.22 4.18
CA LEU A 231 3.80 -9.31 2.96
C LEU A 231 2.53 -8.51 3.18
N GLU A 232 2.26 -7.55 2.31
CA GLU A 232 0.96 -6.90 2.20
C GLU A 232 0.31 -7.34 0.90
N VAL A 233 -0.95 -7.78 0.98
CA VAL A 233 -1.78 -8.15 -0.17
C VAL A 233 -2.91 -7.15 -0.27
N ARG A 234 -3.18 -6.67 -1.49
CA ARG A 234 -4.15 -5.60 -1.73
C ARG A 234 -5.07 -5.98 -2.87
N THR A 235 -6.37 -5.82 -2.64
CA THR A 235 -7.40 -5.80 -3.68
C THR A 235 -8.14 -4.46 -3.65
N PHE A 236 -8.83 -4.15 -4.74
CA PHE A 236 -9.49 -2.86 -4.93
C PHE A 236 -10.98 -3.07 -5.16
N ALA A 237 -11.79 -2.26 -4.49
CA ALA A 237 -13.19 -2.12 -4.83
C ALA A 237 -13.35 -1.50 -6.23
N PRO A 238 -14.52 -1.67 -6.89
CA PRO A 238 -14.81 -1.00 -8.15
C PRO A 238 -14.56 0.52 -8.08
N ALA A 239 -14.16 1.10 -9.21
CA ALA A 239 -13.87 2.51 -9.31
C ALA A 239 -15.10 3.37 -9.00
N GLU A 240 -14.96 4.31 -8.08
CA GLU A 240 -15.91 5.40 -7.88
C GLU A 240 -15.41 6.61 -8.67
N LYS A 241 -16.03 6.88 -9.82
CA LYS A 241 -15.66 7.98 -10.73
C LYS A 241 -15.89 9.35 -10.08
N ILE A 242 -14.89 10.21 -10.15
CA ILE A 242 -14.95 11.62 -9.73
C ILE A 242 -14.54 12.49 -10.92
N ALA A 243 -15.45 13.37 -11.37
CA ALA A 243 -15.19 14.31 -12.43
C ALA A 243 -15.16 15.75 -11.89
N ILE A 244 -14.14 16.51 -12.27
CA ILE A 244 -14.04 17.95 -12.03
C ILE A 244 -14.65 18.66 -13.24
N SER A 245 -15.83 19.25 -13.09
CA SER A 245 -16.38 20.12 -14.13
C SER A 245 -15.49 21.36 -14.31
N LYS A 246 -15.27 21.74 -15.58
CA LYS A 246 -14.58 22.97 -15.98
C LYS A 246 -15.36 24.20 -15.53
#